data_AF-A0A410P3A8-F1
#
_entry.id   AF-A0A410P3A8-F1
#
_cell.length_a   1.000
_cell.length_b   1.000
_cell.length_c   1.000
_cell.angle_alpha   90.00
_cell.angle_beta   90.00
_cell.angle_gamma   90.00
#
_symmetry.space_group_name_H-M   'P 1'
#
loop_
_entity.id
_entity.type
_entity.pdbx_description
1 polymer ?
#
loop_
_entity_poly.entity_id
_entity_poly.type
_entity_poly.pdbx_seq_one_letter_code
_entity_poly.pdbx_strand_id
1 'polypeptide(L)' 'MTPAAMQNPELIRKMRLLKAQKEYTLYDLSRILDVQVATIERWFRTGRINKIYARLVQEKLSL' A
#
# COMPACT_ATOMS: atom_id res chain seq x y z
N MET A 1 -6.61 15.23 -19.18
CA MET A 1 -6.31 13.79 -19.18
C MET A 1 -5.64 13.43 -17.86
N THR A 2 -6.39 12.91 -16.90
CA THR A 2 -5.84 12.44 -15.63
C THR A 2 -5.37 11.00 -15.85
N PRO A 3 -4.10 10.64 -15.60
CA PRO A 3 -3.64 9.27 -15.79
C PRO A 3 -4.43 8.37 -14.85
N ALA A 4 -4.98 7.28 -15.39
CA ALA A 4 -5.80 6.32 -14.70
C ALA A 4 -5.20 5.94 -13.34
N ALA A 5 -5.74 6.50 -12.26
CA ALA A 5 -5.61 5.93 -10.94
C ALA A 5 -6.36 4.59 -10.99
N MET A 6 -5.65 3.52 -11.34
CA MET A 6 -6.17 2.16 -11.18
C MET A 6 -6.46 2.00 -9.69
N GLN A 7 -7.73 2.11 -9.34
CA GLN A 7 -8.20 1.88 -7.99
C GLN A 7 -7.96 0.39 -7.73
N ASN A 8 -6.95 0.07 -6.93
CA ASN A 8 -6.72 -1.28 -6.41
C ASN A 8 -7.19 -1.35 -4.95
N PRO A 9 -8.51 -1.20 -4.66
CA PRO A 9 -9.03 -1.32 -3.31
C PRO A 9 -8.72 -2.71 -2.73
N GLU A 10 -8.62 -3.73 -3.59
CA GLU A 10 -8.20 -5.08 -3.19
C GLU A 10 -6.77 -5.13 -2.65
N LEU A 11 -5.82 -4.40 -3.25
CA LEU A 11 -4.45 -4.35 -2.76
C LEU A 11 -4.38 -3.67 -1.39
N ILE A 12 -5.12 -2.59 -1.19
CA ILE A 12 -5.22 -1.93 0.12
C ILE A 12 -5.86 -2.85 1.15
N ARG A 13 -6.89 -3.62 0.78
CA ARG A 13 -7.49 -4.61 1.66
C ARG A 13 -6.48 -5.71 2.05
N LYS A 14 -5.72 -6.24 1.08
CA LYS A 14 -4.64 -7.20 1.34
C LYS A 14 -3.57 -6.62 2.27
N MET A 15 -3.15 -5.37 2.04
CA MET A 15 -2.19 -4.68 2.93
C MET A 15 -2.73 -4.53 4.36
N ARG A 16 -4.01 -4.19 4.54
CA ARG A 16 -4.66 -4.11 5.86
C ARG A 16 -4.68 -5.46 6.57
N LEU A 17 -5.01 -6.53 5.84
CA LEU A 17 -5.00 -7.89 6.38
C LEU A 17 -3.59 -8.31 6.79
N LEU A 18 -2.60 -8.10 5.92
CA LEU A 18 -1.20 -8.41 6.23
C LEU A 18 -0.72 -7.63 7.45
N LYS A 19 -1.03 -6.33 7.51
CA LYS A 19 -0.70 -5.46 8.64
C LYS A 19 -1.30 -6.01 9.95
N ALA A 20 -2.54 -6.49 9.93
CA ALA A 20 -3.18 -7.09 11.10
C ALA A 20 -2.57 -8.45 11.47
N GLN A 21 -2.31 -9.32 10.48
CA GLN A 21 -1.76 -10.66 10.68
C GLN A 21 -0.31 -10.66 11.19
N LYS A 22 0.48 -9.67 10.77
CA LYS A 22 1.90 -9.54 11.14
C LYS A 22 2.12 -8.49 12.23
N GLU A 23 1.05 -7.90 12.76
CA GLU A 23 1.06 -6.82 13.75
C GLU A 23 1.94 -5.62 13.33
N TYR A 24 2.09 -5.39 12.02
CA TYR A 24 2.91 -4.31 11.50
C TYR A 24 2.31 -2.94 11.83
N THR A 25 3.18 -1.98 12.12
CA THR A 25 2.83 -0.56 12.16
C THR A 25 2.91 0.06 10.75
N LEU A 26 2.42 1.29 10.60
CA LEU A 26 2.66 2.03 9.34
C LEU A 26 4.15 2.32 9.13
N TYR A 27 4.92 2.41 10.22
CA TYR A 27 6.38 2.57 10.16
C TYR A 27 7.07 1.30 9.65
N ASP A 28 6.62 0.12 10.05
CA ASP A 28 7.16 -1.14 9.53
C ASP A 28 6.88 -1.29 8.04
N LEU A 29 5.65 -1.01 7.62
CA LEU A 29 5.31 -0.98 6.20
C LEU A 29 6.15 0.04 5.43
N SER A 30 6.42 1.20 6.04
CA SER A 30 7.31 2.22 5.46
C SER A 30 8.71 1.69 5.23
N ARG A 31 9.29 0.96 6.19
CA ARG A 31 10.62 0.36 6.04
C ARG A 31 10.65 -0.79 5.03
N ILE A 32 9.63 -1.64 4.99
CA ILE A 32 9.57 -2.78 4.06
C ILE A 32 9.39 -2.31 2.61
N LEU A 33 8.52 -1.33 2.41
CA LEU A 33 8.17 -0.80 1.09
C LEU A 33 9.15 0.27 0.60
N ASP A 34 10.01 0.81 1.49
CA ASP A 34 10.84 1.98 1.22
C ASP A 34 10.00 3.17 0.74
N VAL A 35 8.90 3.44 1.45
CA VAL A 35 7.94 4.51 1.15
C VAL A 35 7.63 5.29 2.41
N GLN A 36 7.50 6.61 2.32
CA GLN A 36 7.15 7.46 3.46
C GLN A 36 5.83 7.03 4.13
N VAL A 37 5.81 7.06 5.47
CA VAL A 37 4.62 6.74 6.28
C VAL A 37 3.38 7.53 5.84
N ALA A 38 3.52 8.82 5.56
CA ALA A 38 2.42 9.69 5.12
C ALA A 38 1.78 9.21 3.80
N THR A 39 2.58 8.65 2.90
CA THR A 39 2.09 8.09 1.64
C THR A 39 1.27 6.82 1.88
N ILE A 40 1.72 5.94 2.78
CA ILE A 40 0.99 4.74 3.18
C ILE A 40 -0.30 5.11 3.91
N GLU A 41 -0.26 6.09 4.80
CA GLU A 41 -1.44 6.63 5.48
C GLU A 41 -2.47 7.14 4.48
N ARG A 42 -2.03 7.90 3.46
CA ARG A 42 -2.89 8.36 2.37
C ARG A 42 -3.53 7.19 1.62
N TRP A 43 -2.79 6.14 1.31
CA TRP A 43 -3.34 4.96 0.63
C TRP A 43 -4.40 4.26 1.47
N PHE A 44 -4.15 4.11 2.77
CA PHE A 44 -5.10 3.50 3.69
C PHE A 44 -6.36 4.37 3.82
N ARG A 45 -6.20 5.70 3.94
CA ARG A 45 -7.31 6.66 4.07
C ARG A 45 -8.16 6.76 2.80
N THR A 46 -7.52 6.80 1.64
CA THR A 46 -8.21 7.02 0.35
C THR A 46 -8.60 5.73 -0.36
N GLY A 47 -8.04 4.59 0.04
CA GLY A 47 -8.21 3.31 -0.65
C GLY A 47 -7.56 3.28 -2.04
N ARG A 48 -6.65 4.22 -2.34
CA ARG A 48 -6.06 4.40 -3.66
C ARG A 48 -4.54 4.30 -3.61
N ILE A 49 -3.99 3.56 -4.57
CA ILE A 49 -2.56 3.41 -4.82
C ILE A 49 -2.33 3.53 -6.32
N ASN A 50 -1.28 4.23 -6.75
CA ASN A 50 -0.98 4.34 -8.18
C ASN A 50 -0.31 3.04 -8.68
N LYS A 51 -0.26 2.86 -10.00
CA LYS A 51 0.28 1.64 -10.62
C LYS A 51 1.73 1.34 -10.26
N ILE A 52 2.57 2.37 -10.11
CA ILE A 52 4.00 2.22 -9.78
C ILE A 52 4.14 1.64 -8.37
N TYR A 53 3.48 2.24 -7.40
CA TYR A 53 3.50 1.74 -6.02
C TYR A 53 2.75 0.42 -5.87
N ALA A 54 1.68 0.19 -6.64
CA ALA A 54 0.95 -1.08 -6.58
C ALA A 54 1.87 -2.26 -6.92
N ARG A 55 2.67 -2.12 -7.98
CA ARG A 55 3.66 -3.14 -8.37
C ARG A 55 4.71 -3.34 -7.27
N LEU A 56 5.26 -2.25 -6.74
CA LEU A 56 6.24 -2.31 -5.66
C LEU A 56 5.69 -3.02 -4.42
N VAL A 57 4.44 -2.74 -4.04
CA VAL A 57 3.78 -3.38 -2.89
C VAL A 57 3.59 -4.87 -3.12
N GLN A 58 3.16 -5.27 -4.31
CA GLN A 58 3.01 -6.69 -4.67
C GLN A 58 4.35 -7.44 -4.62
N GLU A 59 5.41 -6.83 -5.16
CA GLU A 59 6.75 -7.42 -5.17
C GLU A 59 7.33 -7.53 -3.74
N LYS A 60 7.23 -6.47 -2.93
CA LYS A 60 7.83 -6.42 -1.59
C LYS A 60 7.07 -7.20 -0.52
N LEU A 61 5.74 -7.24 -0.61
CA LEU A 61 4.89 -7.95 0.35
C LEU A 61 4.46 -9.34 -0.14
N SER A 62 4.89 -9.73 -1.35
CA SER A 62 4.50 -10.98 -2.01
C SER A 62 2.98 -11.15 -2.11
N LEU A 63 2.27 -10.10 -2.55
CA LEU A 63 0.80 -9.97 -2.60
C LEU A 63 0.19 -10.03 -4.00
#